data_AF-A0A7V7DT38-F1
#
_entry.id   AF-A0A7V7DT38-F1
#
_cell.length_a   1.000
_cell.length_b   1.000
_cell.length_c   1.000
_cell.angle_alpha   90.00
_cell.angle_beta   90.00
_cell.angle_gamma   90.00
#
_symmetry.space_group_name_H-M   'P 1'
#
loop_
_entity.id
_entity.type
_entity.pdbx_description
1 polymer ?
#
loop_
_entity_poly.entity_id
_entity_poly.type
_entity_poly.pdbx_seq_one_letter_code
_entity_poly.pdbx_strand_id
1 'polypeptide(L)' 'MIKSENGKLPTSEGKGKYIDGTGRFKGIQGSMSFKATMLKPFAGESKGDALVEATGTYTLPPK' A
#
# COMPACT_ATOMS: atom_id res chain seq x y z
N MET A 1 -17.78 -15.17 1.75
CA MET A 1 -16.46 -15.57 1.21
C MET A 1 -16.27 -14.84 -0.11
N ILE A 2 -15.19 -14.06 -0.28
CA ILE A 2 -14.89 -13.42 -1.56
C ILE A 2 -14.44 -14.54 -2.50
N LYS A 3 -15.32 -14.94 -3.43
CA LYS A 3 -15.01 -15.94 -4.44
C LYS A 3 -14.02 -15.32 -5.43
N SER A 4 -12.79 -15.81 -5.39
CA SER A 4 -11.83 -15.61 -6.45
C SER A 4 -12.19 -16.55 -7.61
N GLU A 5 -12.59 -15.98 -8.75
CA GLU A 5 -12.58 -16.73 -10.01
C GLU A 5 -11.12 -17.01 -10.38
N ASN A 6 -10.77 -18.28 -10.61
CA ASN A 6 -9.46 -18.78 -11.08
C ASN A 6 -8.30 -18.85 -10.06
N GLY A 7 -8.56 -18.88 -8.75
CA GLY A 7 -7.52 -19.15 -7.74
C GLY A 7 -6.53 -18.01 -7.50
N LYS A 8 -6.76 -16.83 -8.09
CA LYS A 8 -5.99 -15.60 -7.86
C LYS A 8 -6.55 -14.81 -6.68
N LEU A 9 -5.72 -14.50 -5.70
CA LEU A 9 -6.14 -13.73 -4.54
C LEU A 9 -6.68 -12.35 -4.94
N PRO A 10 -7.72 -11.81 -4.26
CA PRO A 10 -8.23 -10.48 -4.53
C PRO A 10 -7.13 -9.43 -4.40
N THR A 11 -7.05 -8.53 -5.38
CA THR A 11 -6.10 -7.41 -5.38
C THR A 11 -6.81 -6.07 -5.37
N SER A 12 -6.23 -5.09 -4.69
CA SER A 12 -6.64 -3.68 -4.71
C SER A 12 -5.45 -2.81 -5.08
N GLU A 13 -5.69 -1.69 -5.76
CA GLU A 13 -4.64 -0.73 -6.12
C GLU A 13 -5.04 0.67 -5.62
N GLY A 14 -4.04 1.47 -5.27
CA GLY A 14 -4.27 2.84 -4.82
C GLY A 14 -3.12 3.77 -5.16
N LYS A 15 -3.43 5.06 -5.23
CA LYS A 15 -2.47 6.14 -5.41
C LYS A 15 -2.67 7.18 -4.32
N GLY A 16 -1.57 7.77 -3.86
CA GLY A 16 -1.58 8.78 -2.81
C GLY A 16 -0.54 9.86 -3.05
N LYS A 17 -0.64 10.94 -2.29
CA LYS A 17 0.38 12.00 -2.21
C LYS A 17 0.87 12.10 -0.77
N TYR A 18 2.15 12.43 -0.59
CA TYR A 18 2.66 12.76 0.74
C TYR A 18 2.03 14.08 1.21
N ILE A 19 1.54 14.10 2.46
CA ILE A 19 0.91 15.28 3.07
C ILE A 19 1.90 16.00 3.97
N ASP A 20 2.68 15.25 4.74
CA ASP A 20 3.71 15.76 5.63
C ASP A 20 4.79 14.69 5.86
N GLY A 21 5.95 15.10 6.37
CA GLY A 21 7.05 14.23 6.76
C GLY A 21 7.82 14.81 7.93
N THR A 22 8.53 13.96 8.67
CA THR A 22 9.27 14.35 9.88
C THR A 22 10.77 14.09 9.73
N GLY A 23 11.58 14.70 10.61
CA GLY A 23 13.04 14.54 10.59
C GLY A 23 13.65 14.96 9.24
N ARG A 24 14.38 14.04 8.60
CA ARG A 24 14.99 14.26 7.27
C ARG A 24 13.99 14.40 6.13
N PHE A 25 12.70 14.10 6.37
CA PHE A 25 11.62 14.20 5.39
C PHE A 25 10.70 15.39 5.62
N LYS A 26 11.09 16.35 6.47
CA LYS A 26 10.30 17.56 6.68
C LYS A 26 10.14 18.32 5.36
N GLY A 27 8.89 18.63 4.98
CA GLY A 27 8.57 19.29 3.71
C GLY A 27 8.60 18.37 2.47
N ILE A 28 8.57 17.05 2.66
CA ILE A 28 8.49 16.07 1.56
C ILE A 28 7.31 16.36 0.64
N GLN A 29 7.56 16.27 -0.67
CA GLN A 29 6.52 16.31 -1.70
C GLN A 29 6.70 15.12 -2.63
N GLY A 30 5.59 14.53 -3.10
CA GLY A 30 5.66 13.40 -4.01
C GLY A 30 4.38 12.58 -4.05
N SER A 31 4.47 11.41 -4.69
CA SER A 31 3.37 10.48 -4.84
C SER A 31 3.78 9.07 -4.47
N MET A 32 2.78 8.25 -4.14
CA MET A 32 2.93 6.81 -3.99
C MET A 32 1.88 6.06 -4.80
N SER A 33 2.22 4.86 -5.21
CA SER A 33 1.28 3.85 -5.68
C SER A 33 1.48 2.58 -4.88
N PHE A 34 0.39 1.87 -4.59
CA PHE A 34 0.46 0.57 -3.95
C PHE A 34 -0.46 -0.44 -4.62
N LYS A 35 -0.08 -1.70 -4.50
CA LYS A 35 -0.89 -2.87 -4.82
C LYS A 35 -0.99 -3.73 -3.58
N ALA A 36 -2.21 -4.03 -3.14
CA ALA A 36 -2.51 -4.87 -2.00
C ALA A 36 -3.10 -6.20 -2.50
N THR A 37 -2.48 -7.32 -2.13
CA THR A 37 -2.98 -8.67 -2.41
C THR A 37 -3.49 -9.27 -1.11
N MET A 38 -4.80 -9.52 -0.99
CA MET A 38 -5.40 -10.10 0.22
C MET A 38 -4.89 -11.52 0.42
N LEU A 39 -4.31 -11.80 1.58
CA LEU A 39 -3.80 -13.12 1.90
C LEU A 39 -4.95 -14.05 2.30
N LYS A 40 -4.79 -15.36 2.05
CA LYS A 40 -5.75 -16.34 2.56
C LYS A 40 -5.67 -16.31 4.09
N PRO A 41 -6.81 -16.27 4.81
CA PRO A 41 -6.80 -16.34 6.26
C PRO A 41 -6.15 -17.65 6.68
N PHE A 42 -5.04 -17.57 7.42
CA PHE A 42 -4.49 -18.71 8.12
C PHE A 42 -5.43 -18.99 9.30
N ALA A 43 -6.22 -20.06 9.21
CA ALA A 43 -7.19 -20.50 10.23
C ALA A 43 -8.48 -19.65 10.43
N GLY A 44 -8.87 -18.81 9.46
CA GLY A 44 -10.26 -18.33 9.37
C GLY A 44 -10.63 -17.03 10.09
N GLU A 45 -9.69 -16.35 10.78
CA GLU A 45 -10.02 -15.20 11.62
C GLU A 45 -9.62 -13.82 11.06
N SER A 46 -8.60 -13.70 10.20
CA SER A 46 -8.17 -12.39 9.66
C SER A 46 -8.70 -12.10 8.25
N LYS A 47 -9.63 -11.15 8.14
CA LYS A 47 -10.14 -10.63 6.83
C LYS A 47 -9.33 -9.43 6.30
N GLY A 48 -8.29 -9.00 7.01
CA GLY A 48 -7.55 -7.78 6.73
C GLY A 48 -6.10 -7.98 6.30
N ASP A 49 -5.59 -9.21 6.32
CA ASP A 49 -4.19 -9.47 6.00
C ASP A 49 -3.96 -9.32 4.51
N ALA A 50 -2.98 -8.49 4.13
CA ALA A 50 -2.61 -8.26 2.76
C ALA A 50 -1.10 -8.10 2.62
N LEU A 51 -0.56 -8.64 1.54
CA LEU A 51 0.76 -8.25 1.05
C LEU A 51 0.61 -6.94 0.29
N VAL A 52 1.23 -5.87 0.79
CA VAL A 52 1.18 -4.54 0.15
C VAL A 52 2.55 -4.20 -0.42
N GLU A 53 2.61 -4.08 -1.74
CA GLU A 53 3.77 -3.59 -2.47
C GLU A 53 3.54 -2.11 -2.79
N ALA A 54 4.34 -1.23 -2.20
CA ALA A 54 4.23 0.22 -2.37
C ALA A 54 5.51 0.82 -2.94
N THR A 55 5.35 1.67 -3.96
CA THR A 55 6.42 2.45 -4.57
C THR A 55 6.12 3.92 -4.38
N GLY A 56 7.07 4.66 -3.79
CA GLY A 56 6.97 6.08 -3.55
C GLY A 56 8.09 6.86 -4.24
N THR A 57 7.73 7.92 -4.96
CA THR A 57 8.68 8.86 -5.56
C THR A 57 8.50 10.21 -4.88
N TYR A 58 9.59 10.77 -4.34
CA TYR A 58 9.54 12.01 -3.58
C TYR A 58 10.74 12.91 -3.82
N THR A 59 10.54 14.19 -3.53
CA THR A 59 11.57 15.23 -3.45
C THR A 59 11.63 15.79 -2.03
N LEU A 60 12.81 16.28 -1.66
CA LEU A 60 13.06 16.96 -0.40
C LEU A 60 13.40 18.43 -0.65
N PRO A 61 13.01 19.33 0.25
CA PRO A 61 13.40 20.73 0.15
C PRO A 61 14.93 20.85 0.27
N PRO A 62 15.52 21.86 -0.39
CA PRO A 62 16.92 22.19 -0.18
C PRO A 62 17.19 22.54 1.29
N LYS A 63 18.41 22.26 1.76
CA LYS A 63 18.86 22.58 3.12
C LYS A 63 19.03 24.09 3.31
#